data_AF-B5Y497-F1
#
_entry.id   AF-B5Y497-F1
#
_cell.length_a   1.000
_cell.length_b   1.000
_cell.length_c   1.000
_cell.angle_alpha   90.00
_cell.angle_beta   90.00
_cell.angle_gamma   90.00
#
_symmetry.space_group_name_H-M   'P 1'
#
loop_
_entity.id
_entity.type
_entity.pdbx_description
1 polymer ?
#
loop_
_entity_poly.entity_id
_entity_poly.type
_entity_poly.pdbx_seq_one_letter_code
_entity_poly.pdbx_strand_id
1 'polypeptide(L)'
;MVAPIFHSARVRRLSVLGLTLGIVFASLSTASAFSATSRQLYHSAQSSFFRNRHSQRLCATRKPTLRRSIRSPMQRSSLRRTVVQLPMMTINSFSEPDRALAFWIIAFASSHIGMSATRNRLIILAGEFADRFGLVGTAGWKLPSFWPGDKVAGQQIWPDTETTGRQIYRIGYTSLSSITLGNALAFYLQSSSATTEPLGPSLWFAVAVVANTASLSSLANASPLGLMPGFQASSTVSSVSELRLERNDTLKFKVQGLTRITRHPLILPVVPWGVANAFLLGGRPCDWLLFGGLSLYAVAGCTAQDLRISRQEGSVGTVFQANTVDQEPLQSFFEATSFVPFLAIFDGRQNLADTVRETPWLAVAISSVLGFVIEENMVAFLQSYSY
;
A
#
# COMPACT_ATOMS: atom_id res chain seq x y z
N MET A 1 -37.30 -1.80 59.28
CA MET A 1 -36.81 -0.83 58.29
C MET A 1 -35.40 -1.21 57.86
N VAL A 2 -35.28 -2.11 56.88
CA VAL A 2 -34.08 -2.33 56.05
C VAL A 2 -34.62 -2.91 54.74
N ALA A 3 -34.35 -2.26 53.61
CA ALA A 3 -34.69 -2.75 52.27
C ALA A 3 -33.38 -2.85 51.46
N PRO A 4 -33.13 -3.96 50.74
CA PRO A 4 -31.93 -4.08 49.92
C PRO A 4 -32.17 -3.56 48.50
N ILE A 5 -31.26 -2.71 48.04
CA ILE A 5 -31.18 -2.25 46.66
C ILE A 5 -30.26 -3.23 45.91
N PHE A 6 -30.87 -4.13 45.11
CA PHE A 6 -30.18 -4.87 44.06
C PHE A 6 -30.61 -4.28 42.71
N HIS A 7 -29.75 -3.45 42.09
CA HIS A 7 -29.96 -3.02 40.71
C HIS A 7 -29.05 -3.79 39.74
N SER A 8 -29.69 -4.70 39.03
CA SER A 8 -29.35 -5.34 37.75
C SER A 8 -28.21 -4.71 36.92
N ALA A 9 -27.07 -5.40 36.85
CA ALA A 9 -26.07 -5.25 35.80
C ALA A 9 -26.30 -6.31 34.72
N ARG A 10 -27.31 -6.12 33.86
CA ARG A 10 -27.63 -7.09 32.80
C ARG A 10 -28.13 -6.46 31.50
N VAL A 11 -27.56 -5.35 31.05
CA VAL A 11 -27.79 -4.82 29.69
C VAL A 11 -26.51 -4.15 29.19
N ARG A 12 -25.63 -4.87 28.46
CA ARG A 12 -24.56 -4.29 27.61
C ARG A 12 -23.73 -5.27 26.77
N ARG A 13 -24.16 -6.54 26.58
CA ARG A 13 -23.44 -7.50 25.71
C ARG A 13 -24.02 -7.69 24.31
N LEU A 14 -25.16 -7.07 24.00
CA LEU A 14 -25.85 -7.23 22.70
C LEU A 14 -25.51 -6.16 21.64
N SER A 15 -24.82 -5.05 21.98
CA SER A 15 -24.52 -3.99 21.01
C SER A 15 -23.27 -4.24 20.16
N VAL A 16 -22.31 -5.03 20.64
CA VAL A 16 -21.03 -5.25 19.94
C VAL A 16 -21.21 -6.17 18.73
N LEU A 17 -22.02 -7.23 18.85
CA LEU A 17 -22.27 -8.18 17.76
C LEU A 17 -23.07 -7.55 16.61
N GLY A 18 -24.04 -6.68 16.94
CA GLY A 18 -24.83 -5.94 15.95
C GLY A 18 -23.98 -4.93 15.16
N LEU A 19 -22.97 -4.34 15.80
CA LEU A 19 -22.04 -3.40 15.16
C LEU A 19 -21.14 -4.11 14.12
N THR A 20 -20.60 -5.29 14.46
CA THR A 20 -19.76 -6.07 13.54
C THR A 20 -20.57 -6.59 12.35
N LEU A 21 -21.78 -7.10 12.57
CA LEU A 21 -22.66 -7.56 11.48
C LEU A 21 -23.13 -6.42 10.58
N GLY A 22 -23.44 -5.24 11.14
CA GLY A 22 -23.82 -4.06 10.36
C GLY A 22 -22.70 -3.56 9.44
N ILE A 23 -21.45 -3.55 9.91
CA ILE A 23 -20.27 -3.16 9.12
C ILE A 23 -20.01 -4.16 7.98
N VAL A 24 -20.17 -5.46 8.23
CA VAL A 24 -20.00 -6.50 7.20
C VAL A 24 -21.06 -6.40 6.10
N PHE A 25 -22.33 -6.18 6.47
CA PHE A 25 -23.42 -6.03 5.49
C PHE A 25 -23.33 -4.76 4.65
N ALA A 26 -22.94 -3.63 5.26
CA ALA A 26 -22.68 -2.39 4.52
C ALA A 26 -21.50 -2.52 3.54
N SER A 27 -20.49 -3.33 3.89
CA SER A 27 -19.32 -3.63 3.05
C SER A 27 -19.68 -4.52 1.85
N LEU A 28 -20.61 -5.45 2.01
CA LEU A 28 -21.11 -6.31 0.92
C LEU A 28 -21.97 -5.54 -0.09
N SER A 29 -22.81 -4.62 0.37
CA SER A 29 -23.64 -3.77 -0.50
C SER A 29 -22.80 -2.74 -1.29
N THR A 30 -21.69 -2.26 -0.71
CA THR A 30 -20.77 -1.36 -1.41
C THR A 30 -19.89 -2.08 -2.45
N ALA A 31 -19.59 -3.36 -2.26
CA ALA A 31 -18.81 -4.15 -3.22
C ALA A 31 -19.53 -4.33 -4.58
N SER A 32 -20.86 -4.51 -4.59
CA SER A 32 -21.63 -4.62 -5.84
C SER A 32 -21.71 -3.28 -6.60
N ALA A 33 -21.87 -2.17 -5.87
CA ALA A 33 -21.79 -0.82 -6.44
C ALA A 33 -20.38 -0.46 -6.95
N PHE A 34 -19.34 -1.01 -6.33
CA PHE A 34 -17.93 -0.81 -6.71
C PHE A 34 -17.56 -1.50 -8.02
N SER A 35 -18.13 -2.67 -8.32
CA SER A 35 -17.96 -3.37 -9.62
C SER A 35 -18.44 -2.53 -10.81
N ALA A 36 -19.53 -1.77 -10.63
CA ALA A 36 -20.03 -0.85 -11.66
C ALA A 36 -19.14 0.40 -11.80
N THR A 37 -18.70 0.96 -10.67
CA THR A 37 -17.90 2.20 -10.65
C THR A 37 -16.46 1.99 -11.15
N SER A 38 -15.87 0.84 -10.87
CA SER A 38 -14.52 0.47 -11.33
C SER A 38 -14.42 0.32 -12.86
N ARG A 39 -15.45 -0.24 -13.52
CA ARG A 39 -15.54 -0.26 -14.99
C ARG A 39 -15.58 1.15 -15.58
N GLN A 40 -16.30 2.06 -14.94
CA GLN A 40 -16.42 3.45 -15.39
C GLN A 40 -15.10 4.23 -15.21
N LEU A 41 -14.40 4.01 -14.08
CA LEU A 41 -13.09 4.60 -13.82
C LEU A 41 -12.00 4.06 -14.75
N TYR A 42 -12.04 2.78 -15.12
CA TYR A 42 -11.10 2.19 -16.08
C TYR A 42 -11.20 2.86 -17.46
N HIS A 43 -12.42 3.06 -17.97
CA HIS A 43 -12.64 3.76 -19.24
C HIS A 43 -12.25 5.25 -19.18
N SER A 44 -12.47 5.91 -18.03
CA SER A 44 -12.07 7.31 -17.83
C SER A 44 -10.53 7.46 -17.76
N ALA A 45 -9.83 6.57 -17.07
CA ALA A 45 -8.36 6.59 -16.98
C ALA A 45 -7.70 6.32 -18.34
N GLN A 46 -8.25 5.39 -19.13
CA GLN A 46 -7.73 5.08 -20.46
C GLN A 46 -7.88 6.29 -21.41
N SER A 47 -9.02 6.99 -21.38
CA SER A 47 -9.24 8.18 -22.21
C SER A 47 -8.36 9.39 -21.79
N SER A 48 -8.11 9.55 -20.48
CA SER A 48 -7.26 10.60 -19.92
C SER A 48 -5.79 10.43 -20.31
N PHE A 49 -5.29 9.20 -20.30
CA PHE A 49 -3.90 8.87 -20.64
C PHE A 49 -3.59 9.17 -22.12
N PHE A 50 -4.54 8.93 -23.03
CA PHE A 50 -4.37 9.28 -24.44
C PHE A 50 -4.45 10.80 -24.70
N ARG A 51 -5.28 11.52 -23.94
CA ARG A 51 -5.45 12.97 -24.11
C ARG A 51 -4.21 13.76 -23.66
N ASN A 52 -3.54 13.32 -22.60
CA ASN A 52 -2.36 14.02 -22.06
C ASN A 52 -1.09 13.85 -22.95
N ARG A 53 -1.00 12.76 -23.71
CA ARG A 53 0.09 12.53 -24.68
C ARG A 53 0.05 13.50 -25.88
N HIS A 54 -1.11 14.05 -26.20
CA HIS A 54 -1.26 15.02 -27.28
C HIS A 54 -0.86 16.45 -26.85
N SER A 55 -1.15 16.85 -25.61
CA SER A 55 -0.80 18.19 -25.12
C SER A 55 0.72 18.38 -24.93
N GLN A 56 1.47 17.34 -24.56
CA GLN A 56 2.93 17.44 -24.42
C GLN A 56 3.70 17.52 -25.75
N ARG A 57 3.08 17.26 -26.90
CA ARG A 57 3.72 17.42 -28.22
C ARG A 57 3.65 18.83 -28.79
N LEU A 58 2.88 19.74 -28.18
CA LEU A 58 2.66 21.09 -28.72
C LEU A 58 3.61 22.17 -28.15
N CYS A 59 4.44 21.85 -27.15
CA CYS A 59 5.42 22.80 -26.55
C CYS A 59 6.89 22.46 -26.83
N ALA A 60 7.19 21.77 -27.93
CA ALA A 60 8.58 21.63 -28.41
C ALA A 60 8.90 22.75 -29.41
N THR A 61 9.64 23.75 -28.93
CA THR A 61 10.13 24.90 -29.68
C THR A 61 10.94 24.50 -30.92
N ARG A 62 10.57 25.07 -32.07
CA ARG A 62 11.23 24.94 -33.37
C ARG A 62 12.70 25.39 -33.28
N LYS A 63 13.65 24.50 -33.56
CA LYS A 63 14.97 24.86 -34.09
C LYS A 63 14.97 24.72 -35.62
N PRO A 64 15.59 25.65 -36.37
CA PRO A 64 15.72 25.53 -37.81
C PRO A 64 16.94 24.66 -38.14
N THR A 65 16.72 23.49 -38.72
CA THR A 65 17.82 22.61 -39.16
C THR A 65 17.86 22.57 -40.69
N LEU A 66 19.00 22.98 -41.23
CA LEU A 66 19.35 22.92 -42.65
C LEU A 66 19.14 21.51 -43.22
N ARG A 67 18.38 21.44 -44.32
CA ARG A 67 18.22 20.26 -45.18
C ARG A 67 19.52 20.02 -45.95
N ARG A 68 20.22 18.91 -45.67
CA ARG A 68 21.13 18.28 -46.63
C ARG A 68 20.59 16.87 -46.96
N SER A 69 20.14 16.74 -48.20
CA SER A 69 19.56 15.52 -48.77
C SER A 69 20.67 14.59 -49.23
N ILE A 70 20.86 13.47 -48.53
CA ILE A 70 21.57 12.30 -49.04
C ILE A 70 20.63 11.11 -48.83
N ARG A 71 19.95 10.68 -49.91
CA ARG A 71 19.16 9.44 -49.92
C ARG A 71 20.06 8.30 -50.35
N SER A 72 20.35 7.38 -49.44
CA SER A 72 20.81 6.03 -49.77
C SER A 72 19.62 5.05 -49.70
N PRO A 73 19.54 4.07 -50.62
CA PRO A 73 18.48 3.08 -50.63
C PRO A 73 18.75 2.02 -49.55
N MET A 74 18.11 2.18 -48.40
CA MET A 74 18.17 1.21 -47.30
C MET A 74 17.25 0.02 -47.63
N GLN A 75 17.85 -1.12 -47.96
CA GLN A 75 17.17 -2.40 -48.13
C GLN A 75 16.38 -2.75 -46.85
N ARG A 76 15.05 -2.79 -46.98
CA ARG A 76 14.15 -3.27 -45.92
C ARG A 76 14.27 -4.79 -45.83
N SER A 77 15.16 -5.29 -44.99
CA SER A 77 15.15 -6.68 -44.54
C SER A 77 13.85 -6.92 -43.76
N SER A 78 12.99 -7.79 -44.28
CA SER A 78 11.73 -8.19 -43.66
C SER A 78 11.99 -8.98 -42.38
N LEU A 79 12.09 -8.29 -41.24
CA LEU A 79 12.00 -8.90 -39.92
C LEU A 79 10.58 -9.45 -39.77
N ARG A 80 10.39 -10.75 -40.08
CA ARG A 80 9.19 -11.50 -39.70
C ARG A 80 9.10 -11.44 -38.19
N ARG A 81 8.17 -10.63 -37.67
CA ARG A 81 7.75 -10.69 -36.27
C ARG A 81 7.15 -12.07 -36.04
N THR A 82 7.93 -12.97 -35.48
CA THR A 82 7.39 -14.16 -34.83
C THR A 82 6.59 -13.65 -33.64
N VAL A 83 5.27 -13.49 -33.83
CA VAL A 83 4.36 -13.24 -32.72
C VAL A 83 4.33 -14.53 -31.94
N VAL A 84 5.10 -14.58 -30.85
CA VAL A 84 5.01 -15.65 -29.87
C VAL A 84 3.61 -15.55 -29.28
N GLN A 85 2.69 -16.38 -29.77
CA GLN A 85 1.39 -16.56 -29.14
C GLN A 85 1.64 -17.24 -27.79
N LEU A 86 1.71 -16.45 -26.73
CA LEU A 86 1.65 -16.98 -25.38
C LEU A 86 0.28 -17.69 -25.25
N PRO A 87 0.25 -18.97 -24.87
CA PRO A 87 -1.00 -19.68 -24.67
C PRO A 87 -1.82 -18.92 -23.65
N MET A 88 -2.98 -18.43 -24.08
CA MET A 88 -3.91 -17.73 -23.19
C MET A 88 -4.52 -18.80 -22.28
N MET A 89 -3.99 -18.96 -21.06
CA MET A 89 -4.62 -19.83 -20.06
C MET A 89 -6.04 -19.34 -19.84
N THR A 90 -7.02 -20.18 -20.18
CA THR A 90 -8.42 -19.89 -19.94
C THR A 90 -8.71 -20.17 -18.48
N ILE A 91 -9.47 -19.30 -17.81
CA ILE A 91 -9.83 -19.42 -16.39
C ILE A 91 -10.47 -20.79 -16.07
N ASN A 92 -11.08 -21.43 -17.06
CA ASN A 92 -11.68 -22.76 -16.94
C ASN A 92 -10.67 -23.89 -16.69
N SER A 93 -9.37 -23.68 -16.92
CA SER A 93 -8.33 -24.68 -16.62
C SER A 93 -7.84 -24.66 -15.17
N PHE A 94 -8.32 -23.71 -14.35
CA PHE A 94 -7.93 -23.62 -12.94
C PHE A 94 -8.70 -24.61 -12.07
N SER A 95 -8.01 -25.16 -11.07
CA SER A 95 -8.63 -25.96 -10.03
C SER A 95 -9.66 -25.13 -9.24
N GLU A 96 -10.56 -25.78 -8.51
CA GLU A 96 -11.46 -25.08 -7.59
C GLU A 96 -10.74 -24.19 -6.56
N PRO A 97 -9.70 -24.66 -5.84
CA PRO A 97 -8.98 -23.81 -4.90
C PRO A 97 -8.26 -22.64 -5.59
N ASP A 98 -7.74 -22.81 -6.81
CA ASP A 98 -7.15 -21.70 -7.58
C ASP A 98 -8.17 -20.62 -7.93
N ARG A 99 -9.38 -21.01 -8.31
CA ARG A 99 -10.47 -20.05 -8.59
C ARG A 99 -10.88 -19.30 -7.34
N ALA A 100 -10.96 -19.99 -6.20
CA ALA A 100 -11.23 -19.37 -4.90
C ALA A 100 -10.09 -18.41 -4.48
N LEU A 101 -8.84 -18.82 -4.66
CA LEU A 101 -7.66 -17.97 -4.44
C LEU A 101 -7.71 -16.70 -5.30
N ALA A 102 -7.96 -16.86 -6.60
CA ALA A 102 -8.08 -15.73 -7.53
C ALA A 102 -9.20 -14.77 -7.10
N PHE A 103 -10.36 -15.30 -6.70
CA PHE A 103 -11.46 -14.51 -6.16
C PHE A 103 -11.03 -13.71 -4.92
N TRP A 104 -10.37 -14.34 -3.95
CA TRP A 104 -9.96 -13.66 -2.71
C TRP A 104 -8.87 -12.62 -2.92
N ILE A 105 -7.92 -12.85 -3.84
CA ILE A 105 -6.93 -11.85 -4.25
C ILE A 105 -7.60 -10.64 -4.93
N ILE A 106 -8.55 -10.89 -5.83
CA ILE A 106 -9.32 -9.81 -6.46
C ILE A 106 -10.16 -9.06 -5.42
N ALA A 107 -10.79 -9.79 -4.48
CA ALA A 107 -11.56 -9.19 -3.39
C ALA A 107 -10.67 -8.31 -2.53
N PHE A 108 -9.51 -8.79 -2.09
CA PHE A 108 -8.51 -8.03 -1.34
C PHE A 108 -8.09 -6.76 -2.09
N ALA A 109 -7.66 -6.90 -3.35
CA ALA A 109 -7.16 -5.77 -4.13
C ALA A 109 -8.26 -4.72 -4.37
N SER A 110 -9.44 -5.15 -4.79
CA SER A 110 -10.57 -4.27 -5.08
C SER A 110 -11.11 -3.58 -3.83
N SER A 111 -11.24 -4.29 -2.71
CA SER A 111 -11.70 -3.70 -1.45
C SER A 111 -10.69 -2.69 -0.91
N HIS A 112 -9.40 -3.02 -0.92
CA HIS A 112 -8.36 -2.16 -0.38
C HIS A 112 -8.18 -0.87 -1.22
N ILE A 113 -8.15 -1.00 -2.56
CA ILE A 113 -8.11 0.16 -3.46
C ILE A 113 -9.41 0.97 -3.37
N GLY A 114 -10.57 0.29 -3.34
CA GLY A 114 -11.88 0.95 -3.28
C GLY A 114 -12.15 1.70 -1.99
N MET A 115 -11.84 1.09 -0.84
CA MET A 115 -11.90 1.76 0.46
C MET A 115 -10.92 2.92 0.56
N SER A 116 -9.76 2.84 -0.10
CA SER A 116 -8.82 3.95 -0.18
C SER A 116 -9.42 5.10 -1.00
N ALA A 117 -10.08 4.81 -2.13
CA ALA A 117 -10.71 5.82 -2.98
C ALA A 117 -11.88 6.54 -2.29
N THR A 118 -12.69 5.84 -1.49
CA THR A 118 -13.85 6.42 -0.78
C THR A 118 -13.56 6.76 0.68
N ARG A 119 -12.28 6.75 1.08
CA ARG A 119 -11.83 6.86 2.47
C ARG A 119 -12.46 8.01 3.25
N ASN A 120 -12.42 9.24 2.72
CA ASN A 120 -12.91 10.42 3.43
C ASN A 120 -14.41 10.31 3.73
N ARG A 121 -15.20 9.80 2.77
CA ARG A 121 -16.63 9.56 2.96
C ARG A 121 -16.89 8.50 4.01
N LEU A 122 -16.13 7.39 4.00
CA LEU A 122 -16.26 6.34 5.01
C LEU A 122 -15.90 6.84 6.41
N ILE A 123 -14.86 7.67 6.54
CA ILE A 123 -14.46 8.30 7.81
C ILE A 123 -15.59 9.19 8.34
N ILE A 124 -16.14 10.09 7.51
CA ILE A 124 -17.21 11.02 7.91
C ILE A 124 -18.44 10.22 8.36
N LEU A 125 -18.90 9.27 7.55
CA LEU A 125 -20.06 8.44 7.88
C LEU A 125 -19.86 7.63 9.17
N ALA A 126 -18.67 7.06 9.37
CA ALA A 126 -18.35 6.32 10.59
C ALA A 126 -18.31 7.23 11.82
N GLY A 127 -17.79 8.43 11.69
CA GLY A 127 -17.77 9.45 12.74
C GLY A 127 -19.18 9.88 13.14
N GLU A 128 -20.00 10.30 12.18
CA GLU A 128 -21.39 10.69 12.40
C GLU A 128 -22.22 9.56 13.02
N PHE A 129 -22.00 8.33 12.55
CA PHE A 129 -22.63 7.15 13.14
C PHE A 129 -22.23 7.01 14.62
N ALA A 130 -20.93 7.05 14.94
CA ALA A 130 -20.46 6.92 16.30
C ALA A 130 -20.97 8.02 17.24
N ASP A 131 -21.07 9.25 16.72
CA ASP A 131 -21.65 10.40 17.43
C ASP A 131 -23.12 10.16 17.80
N ARG A 132 -23.93 9.66 16.84
CA ARG A 132 -25.34 9.29 17.10
C ARG A 132 -25.51 8.20 18.16
N PHE A 133 -24.51 7.35 18.35
CA PHE A 133 -24.50 6.33 19.41
C PHE A 133 -23.87 6.80 20.73
N GLY A 134 -23.51 8.09 20.84
CA GLY A 134 -22.91 8.67 22.04
C GLY A 134 -21.51 8.13 22.35
N LEU A 135 -20.77 7.68 21.33
CA LEU A 135 -19.38 7.23 21.50
C LEU A 135 -18.41 8.41 21.54
N VAL A 136 -18.68 9.46 20.77
CA VAL A 136 -17.83 10.67 20.69
C VAL A 136 -17.87 11.43 22.02
N GLY A 137 -16.70 11.91 22.48
CA GLY A 137 -16.53 12.62 23.75
C GLY A 137 -16.43 11.71 24.98
N THR A 138 -16.46 10.38 24.82
CA THR A 138 -16.34 9.46 25.97
C THR A 138 -14.90 9.39 26.50
N ALA A 139 -14.60 10.22 27.50
CA ALA A 139 -13.25 10.42 28.07
C ALA A 139 -12.58 9.18 28.71
N GLY A 140 -13.28 8.05 28.79
CA GLY A 140 -12.77 6.82 29.42
C GLY A 140 -11.84 5.99 28.56
N TRP A 141 -11.89 6.14 27.23
CA TRP A 141 -11.19 5.24 26.31
C TRP A 141 -9.93 5.89 25.78
N LYS A 142 -8.78 5.39 26.25
CA LYS A 142 -7.45 5.82 25.80
C LYS A 142 -6.74 4.69 25.08
N LEU A 143 -6.05 5.04 24.01
CA LEU A 143 -5.07 4.19 23.35
C LEU A 143 -3.91 3.92 24.32
N PRO A 144 -3.23 2.75 24.21
CA PRO A 144 -2.01 2.50 24.95
C PRO A 144 -0.98 3.60 24.73
N SER A 145 -0.16 3.91 25.73
CA SER A 145 0.82 5.00 25.67
C SER A 145 1.83 4.87 24.53
N PHE A 146 2.10 3.63 24.09
CA PHE A 146 2.98 3.33 22.96
C PHE A 146 2.32 3.52 21.59
N TRP A 147 0.99 3.65 21.53
CA TRP A 147 0.29 3.86 20.28
C TRP A 147 0.41 5.31 19.85
N PRO A 148 0.63 5.61 18.56
CA PRO A 148 0.70 6.99 18.09
C PRO A 148 -0.69 7.63 18.12
N GLY A 149 -0.93 8.44 19.16
CA GLY A 149 -2.12 9.28 19.28
C GLY A 149 -2.26 10.31 18.16
N ASP A 150 -3.41 11.00 18.10
CA ASP A 150 -3.59 12.14 17.21
C ASP A 150 -2.95 13.40 17.82
N LYS A 151 -2.50 14.34 16.99
CA LYS A 151 -1.91 15.60 17.49
C LYS A 151 -2.94 16.43 18.27
N VAL A 152 -4.20 16.43 17.82
CA VAL A 152 -5.28 17.22 18.42
C VAL A 152 -5.83 16.53 19.64
N ALA A 153 -5.99 15.21 19.57
CA ALA A 153 -6.71 14.46 20.59
C ALA A 153 -5.84 13.65 21.57
N GLY A 154 -4.52 13.67 21.37
CA GLY A 154 -3.60 12.84 22.14
C GLY A 154 -3.96 11.36 22.00
N GLN A 155 -4.04 10.67 23.15
CA GLN A 155 -4.32 9.24 23.21
C GLN A 155 -5.81 8.88 23.30
N GLN A 156 -6.74 9.82 23.12
CA GLN A 156 -8.16 9.47 23.20
C GLN A 156 -8.61 8.68 21.97
N ILE A 157 -9.41 7.62 22.19
CA ILE A 157 -9.95 6.81 21.08
C ILE A 157 -11.11 7.54 20.41
N TRP A 158 -11.99 8.17 21.21
CA TRP A 158 -13.23 8.81 20.75
C TRP A 158 -13.33 10.32 21.10
N PRO A 159 -12.32 11.14 20.79
CA PRO A 159 -12.26 12.54 21.23
C PRO A 159 -13.28 13.42 20.50
N ASP A 160 -13.35 13.25 19.18
CA ASP A 160 -14.16 14.02 18.26
C ASP A 160 -14.65 13.11 17.13
N THR A 161 -15.63 13.58 16.37
CA THR A 161 -16.30 12.84 15.30
C THR A 161 -15.31 12.40 14.20
N GLU A 162 -14.35 13.25 13.84
CA GLU A 162 -13.41 13.00 12.75
C GLU A 162 -12.37 11.93 13.14
N THR A 163 -11.75 12.08 14.30
CA THR A 163 -10.79 11.11 14.85
C THR A 163 -11.46 9.77 15.11
N THR A 164 -12.67 9.77 15.67
CA THR A 164 -13.48 8.57 15.88
C THR A 164 -13.75 7.85 14.56
N GLY A 165 -14.19 8.59 13.54
CA GLY A 165 -14.40 8.06 12.20
C GLY A 165 -13.12 7.46 11.59
N ARG A 166 -11.97 8.10 11.80
CA ARG A 166 -10.65 7.57 11.38
C ARG A 166 -10.33 6.25 12.06
N GLN A 167 -10.57 6.11 13.37
CA GLN A 167 -10.28 4.86 14.08
C GLN A 167 -11.20 3.73 13.62
N ILE A 168 -12.51 3.99 13.48
CA ILE A 168 -13.46 2.99 12.97
C ILE A 168 -13.08 2.56 11.55
N TYR A 169 -12.73 3.51 10.68
CA TYR A 169 -12.24 3.20 9.34
C TYR A 169 -11.01 2.30 9.37
N ARG A 170 -10.00 2.60 10.20
CA ARG A 170 -8.78 1.78 10.33
C ARG A 170 -9.10 0.36 10.82
N ILE A 171 -10.00 0.22 11.79
CA ILE A 171 -10.45 -1.09 12.29
C ILE A 171 -11.13 -1.86 11.16
N GLY A 172 -12.13 -1.27 10.50
CA GLY A 172 -12.87 -1.92 9.42
C GLY A 172 -11.96 -2.32 8.26
N TYR A 173 -11.05 -1.43 7.88
CA TYR A 173 -10.06 -1.65 6.83
C TYR A 173 -9.10 -2.79 7.17
N THR A 174 -8.59 -2.82 8.40
CA THR A 174 -7.68 -3.88 8.86
C THR A 174 -8.41 -5.22 8.89
N SER A 175 -9.62 -5.27 9.45
CA SER A 175 -10.42 -6.48 9.50
C SER A 175 -10.74 -7.03 8.11
N LEU A 176 -11.16 -6.17 7.17
CA LEU A 176 -11.47 -6.58 5.81
C LEU A 176 -10.22 -7.08 5.07
N SER A 177 -9.09 -6.41 5.25
CA SER A 177 -7.80 -6.83 4.69
C SER A 177 -7.36 -8.18 5.25
N SER A 178 -7.45 -8.39 6.56
CA SER A 178 -7.11 -9.66 7.20
C SER A 178 -8.01 -10.80 6.77
N ILE A 179 -9.31 -10.57 6.64
CA ILE A 179 -10.26 -11.60 6.18
C ILE A 179 -9.96 -11.98 4.72
N THR A 180 -9.84 -11.00 3.83
CA THR A 180 -9.64 -11.25 2.40
C THR A 180 -8.27 -11.88 2.12
N LEU A 181 -7.19 -11.36 2.70
CA LEU A 181 -5.85 -11.91 2.54
C LEU A 181 -5.66 -13.24 3.28
N GLY A 182 -6.24 -13.40 4.47
CA GLY A 182 -6.18 -14.64 5.23
C GLY A 182 -6.89 -15.78 4.52
N ASN A 183 -8.05 -15.52 3.90
CA ASN A 183 -8.71 -16.51 3.04
C ASN A 183 -7.89 -16.81 1.79
N ALA A 184 -7.30 -15.80 1.13
CA ALA A 184 -6.39 -16.05 0.00
C ALA A 184 -5.23 -16.98 0.40
N LEU A 185 -4.57 -16.73 1.54
CA LEU A 185 -3.52 -17.61 2.04
C LEU A 185 -4.02 -19.03 2.33
N ALA A 186 -5.20 -19.18 2.93
CA ALA A 186 -5.78 -20.50 3.20
C ALA A 186 -6.02 -21.31 1.91
N PHE A 187 -6.59 -20.69 0.87
CA PHE A 187 -6.78 -21.35 -0.42
C PHE A 187 -5.48 -21.59 -1.19
N TYR A 188 -4.50 -20.70 -1.03
CA TYR A 188 -3.16 -20.93 -1.55
C TYR A 188 -2.53 -22.19 -0.94
N LEU A 189 -2.59 -22.34 0.39
CA LEU A 189 -2.06 -23.53 1.09
C LEU A 189 -2.76 -24.83 0.65
N GLN A 190 -4.07 -24.77 0.35
CA GLN A 190 -4.80 -25.92 -0.19
C GLN A 190 -4.34 -26.28 -1.62
N SER A 191 -4.13 -25.27 -2.46
CA SER A 191 -3.67 -25.46 -3.84
C SER A 191 -2.19 -25.86 -3.94
N SER A 192 -1.37 -25.47 -2.96
CA SER A 192 0.07 -25.70 -2.96
C SER A 192 0.51 -27.13 -2.60
N SER A 193 -0.43 -28.04 -2.36
CA SER A 193 -0.18 -29.44 -1.96
C SER A 193 0.54 -30.30 -3.02
N ALA A 194 0.75 -29.78 -4.22
CA ALA A 194 1.56 -30.45 -5.24
C ALA A 194 3.06 -30.27 -4.95
N THR A 195 3.80 -31.37 -4.93
CA THR A 195 5.25 -31.42 -4.71
C THR A 195 5.98 -30.63 -5.79
N THR A 196 6.85 -29.72 -5.35
CA THR A 196 7.79 -29.01 -6.22
C THR A 196 9.18 -29.18 -5.67
N GLU A 197 10.12 -29.53 -6.54
CA GLU A 197 11.53 -29.52 -6.18
C GLU A 197 11.95 -28.06 -5.98
N PRO A 198 12.49 -27.70 -4.80
CA PRO A 198 12.97 -26.36 -4.58
C PRO A 198 14.08 -26.05 -5.57
N LEU A 199 13.92 -24.94 -6.31
CA LEU A 199 15.06 -24.33 -6.97
C LEU A 199 15.99 -23.86 -5.85
N GLY A 200 17.16 -24.51 -5.69
CA GLY A 200 18.18 -24.17 -4.69
C GLY A 200 18.55 -22.68 -4.70
N PRO A 201 19.38 -22.17 -3.76
CA PRO A 201 19.59 -20.73 -3.53
C PRO A 201 19.81 -19.99 -4.84
N SER A 202 18.75 -19.31 -5.30
CA SER A 202 18.64 -18.82 -6.66
C SER A 202 18.71 -17.30 -6.66
N LEU A 203 18.95 -16.73 -7.84
CA LEU A 203 18.82 -15.29 -8.07
C LEU A 203 17.49 -14.74 -7.53
N TRP A 204 16.41 -15.53 -7.58
CA TRP A 204 15.10 -15.15 -7.05
C TRP A 204 15.09 -15.01 -5.53
N PHE A 205 15.79 -15.87 -4.80
CA PHE A 205 15.89 -15.74 -3.34
C PHE A 205 16.61 -14.45 -2.97
N ALA A 206 17.72 -14.13 -3.66
CA ALA A 206 18.42 -12.86 -3.48
C ALA A 206 17.52 -11.65 -3.79
N VAL A 207 16.73 -11.70 -4.87
CA VAL A 207 15.77 -10.64 -5.22
C VAL A 207 14.71 -10.47 -4.12
N ALA A 208 14.15 -11.56 -3.59
CA ALA A 208 13.16 -11.51 -2.53
C ALA A 208 13.75 -10.93 -1.22
N VAL A 209 14.97 -11.34 -0.84
CA VAL A 209 15.67 -10.79 0.34
C VAL A 209 15.97 -9.30 0.18
N VAL A 210 16.45 -8.87 -0.99
CA VAL A 210 16.71 -7.44 -1.26
C VAL A 210 15.41 -6.64 -1.22
N ALA A 211 14.31 -7.18 -1.74
CA ALA A 211 13.01 -6.54 -1.68
C ALA A 211 12.47 -6.41 -0.25
N ASN A 212 12.57 -7.46 0.57
CA ASN A 212 12.25 -7.40 2.00
C ASN A 212 13.13 -6.39 2.73
N THR A 213 14.44 -6.38 2.44
CA THR A 213 15.39 -5.40 2.99
C THR A 213 14.92 -3.98 2.69
N ALA A 214 14.58 -3.68 1.44
CA ALA A 214 14.13 -2.34 1.04
C ALA A 214 12.84 -1.93 1.75
N SER A 215 11.86 -2.84 1.85
CA SER A 215 10.58 -2.60 2.55
C SER A 215 10.79 -2.34 4.04
N LEU A 216 11.53 -3.20 4.75
CA LEU A 216 11.82 -3.06 6.17
C LEU A 216 12.66 -1.80 6.46
N SER A 217 13.68 -1.52 5.65
CA SER A 217 14.51 -0.32 5.80
C SER A 217 13.70 0.97 5.60
N SER A 218 12.66 0.91 4.76
CA SER A 218 11.77 2.05 4.55
C SER A 218 10.95 2.42 5.79
N LEU A 219 10.81 1.51 6.77
CA LEU A 219 10.16 1.82 8.04
C LEU A 219 10.95 2.86 8.86
N ALA A 220 12.27 2.92 8.67
CA ALA A 220 13.14 3.94 9.26
C ALA A 220 13.07 5.28 8.50
N ASN A 221 12.41 5.32 7.33
CA ASN A 221 12.32 6.52 6.51
C ASN A 221 10.88 7.05 6.44
N ALA A 222 10.62 8.19 7.08
CA ALA A 222 9.32 8.83 7.02
C ALA A 222 8.95 9.20 5.57
N SER A 223 7.74 8.84 5.15
CA SER A 223 7.20 9.14 3.81
C SER A 223 5.75 9.62 3.96
N PRO A 224 5.26 10.55 3.12
CA PRO A 224 3.89 11.01 3.22
C PRO A 224 2.90 9.93 2.76
N LEU A 225 3.39 8.95 1.99
CA LEU A 225 2.64 7.79 1.52
C LEU A 225 2.75 6.60 2.49
N GLY A 226 3.63 6.70 3.49
CA GLY A 226 3.83 5.70 4.53
C GLY A 226 2.98 5.92 5.77
N LEU A 227 2.68 4.83 6.47
CA LEU A 227 1.99 4.86 7.76
C LEU A 227 2.92 5.24 8.92
N MET A 228 4.23 5.09 8.76
CA MET A 228 5.20 5.34 9.83
C MET A 228 5.22 6.82 10.21
N PRO A 229 5.04 7.18 11.50
CA PRO A 229 5.19 8.55 11.95
C PRO A 229 6.65 9.03 11.82
N GLY A 230 6.84 10.33 11.62
CA GLY A 230 8.17 10.93 11.67
C GLY A 230 8.59 11.19 13.12
N PHE A 231 9.82 10.91 13.48
CA PHE A 231 10.38 11.23 14.80
C PHE A 231 11.64 12.09 14.66
N GLN A 232 11.81 13.03 15.57
CA GLN A 232 13.03 13.82 15.72
C GLN A 232 13.52 13.78 17.17
N ALA A 233 14.83 13.96 17.37
CA ALA A 233 15.36 14.18 18.70
C ALA A 233 14.77 15.50 19.26
N SER A 234 14.23 15.47 20.48
CA SER A 234 13.75 16.68 21.13
C SER A 234 14.94 17.59 21.45
N SER A 235 14.83 18.86 21.06
CA SER A 235 15.86 19.89 21.33
C SER A 235 15.91 20.29 22.82
N THR A 236 14.92 19.89 23.61
CA THR A 236 14.81 20.23 25.03
C THR A 236 15.54 19.20 25.87
N VAL A 237 16.87 19.36 25.95
CA VAL A 237 17.76 18.50 26.75
C VAL A 237 17.62 18.90 28.21
N SER A 238 17.03 18.04 29.04
CA SER A 238 16.99 18.26 30.51
C SER A 238 17.64 17.16 31.33
N SER A 239 18.08 16.04 30.73
CA SER A 239 19.00 15.09 31.37
C SER A 239 19.62 14.14 30.35
N VAL A 240 20.83 13.66 30.65
CA VAL A 240 21.68 12.84 29.76
C VAL A 240 21.14 11.40 29.55
N SER A 241 20.04 11.02 30.24
CA SER A 241 19.57 9.63 30.29
C SER A 241 18.27 9.33 29.53
N GLU A 242 17.59 10.31 28.93
CA GLU A 242 16.36 10.05 28.17
C GLU A 242 16.48 10.57 26.74
N LEU A 243 16.71 9.65 25.80
CA LEU A 243 16.60 9.90 24.37
C LEU A 243 15.13 10.18 24.04
N ARG A 244 14.69 11.42 24.27
CA ARG A 244 13.28 11.82 24.10
C ARG A 244 13.02 12.07 22.61
N LEU A 245 12.41 11.08 21.96
CA LEU A 245 11.92 11.19 20.59
C LEU A 245 10.59 11.95 20.59
N GLU A 246 10.52 13.01 19.79
CA GLU A 246 9.31 13.79 19.56
C GLU A 246 8.77 13.48 18.17
N ARG A 247 7.45 13.27 18.06
CA ARG A 247 6.81 13.02 16.78
C ARG A 247 6.74 14.31 15.95
N ASN A 248 7.35 14.30 14.78
CA ASN A 248 7.24 15.35 13.79
C ASN A 248 6.88 14.80 12.41
N ASP A 249 5.58 14.85 12.09
CA ASP A 249 5.06 14.38 10.80
C ASP A 249 5.44 15.28 9.61
N THR A 250 5.96 16.49 9.83
CA THR A 250 6.45 17.33 8.71
C THR A 250 7.67 16.72 8.02
N LEU A 251 8.41 15.85 8.73
CA LEU A 251 9.52 15.09 8.18
C LEU A 251 9.10 14.17 7.03
N LYS A 252 7.82 13.79 6.97
CA LYS A 252 7.28 12.97 5.88
C LYS A 252 7.36 13.67 4.53
N PHE A 253 7.37 15.00 4.48
CA PHE A 253 7.48 15.73 3.21
C PHE A 253 8.92 15.92 2.75
N LYS A 254 9.91 15.58 3.59
CA LYS A 254 11.31 15.67 3.20
C LYS A 254 11.66 14.54 2.25
N VAL A 255 12.25 14.91 1.12
CA VAL A 255 12.80 13.96 0.15
C VAL A 255 14.18 13.55 0.65
N GLN A 256 14.26 12.41 1.34
CA GLN A 256 15.47 11.94 2.01
C GLN A 256 15.58 10.41 2.00
N GLY A 257 16.82 9.90 1.99
CA GLY A 257 17.09 8.46 2.03
C GLY A 257 16.36 7.70 0.91
N LEU A 258 15.61 6.65 1.27
CA LEU A 258 14.95 5.76 0.30
C LEU A 258 13.83 6.44 -0.53
N THR A 259 13.26 7.55 -0.08
CA THR A 259 12.25 8.28 -0.88
C THR A 259 12.85 8.97 -2.10
N ARG A 260 14.18 9.15 -2.15
CA ARG A 260 14.90 9.62 -3.35
C ARG A 260 14.94 8.56 -4.45
N ILE A 261 14.90 7.28 -4.09
CA ILE A 261 14.88 6.16 -5.05
C ILE A 261 13.48 6.01 -5.63
N THR A 262 12.46 5.93 -4.79
CA THR A 262 11.04 5.91 -5.19
C THR A 262 10.20 6.53 -4.10
N ARG A 263 9.09 7.18 -4.47
CA ARG A 263 8.12 7.74 -3.51
C ARG A 263 7.35 6.66 -2.72
N HIS A 264 7.36 5.41 -3.20
CA HIS A 264 6.68 4.27 -2.57
C HIS A 264 7.67 3.22 -2.03
N PRO A 265 8.64 3.58 -1.16
CA PRO A 265 9.73 2.68 -0.79
C PRO A 265 9.28 1.50 0.07
N LEU A 266 8.08 1.56 0.67
CA LEU A 266 7.51 0.47 1.47
C LEU A 266 6.76 -0.56 0.62
N ILE A 267 5.95 -0.10 -0.33
CA ILE A 267 5.00 -0.95 -1.06
C ILE A 267 5.59 -1.46 -2.38
N LEU A 268 6.34 -0.65 -3.13
CA LEU A 268 6.87 -1.10 -4.42
C LEU A 268 7.85 -2.27 -4.34
N PRO A 269 8.64 -2.49 -3.27
CA PRO A 269 9.42 -3.73 -3.15
C PRO A 269 8.57 -5.01 -3.15
N VAL A 270 7.27 -4.94 -2.85
CA VAL A 270 6.36 -6.10 -2.97
C VAL A 270 6.30 -6.64 -4.41
N VAL A 271 6.55 -5.79 -5.42
CA VAL A 271 6.54 -6.19 -6.83
C VAL A 271 7.65 -7.19 -7.15
N PRO A 272 8.94 -6.87 -7.00
CA PRO A 272 10.01 -7.86 -7.21
C PRO A 272 9.93 -9.02 -6.20
N TRP A 273 9.49 -8.79 -4.96
CA TRP A 273 9.31 -9.85 -3.98
C TRP A 273 8.27 -10.89 -4.41
N GLY A 274 7.10 -10.45 -4.87
CA GLY A 274 6.03 -11.35 -5.28
C GLY A 274 6.38 -12.08 -6.58
N VAL A 275 7.02 -11.42 -7.54
CA VAL A 275 7.53 -12.10 -8.74
C VAL A 275 8.57 -13.16 -8.38
N ALA A 276 9.52 -12.83 -7.51
CA ALA A 276 10.53 -13.77 -7.06
C ALA A 276 9.94 -14.99 -6.34
N ASN A 277 8.98 -14.77 -5.43
CA ASN A 277 8.31 -15.85 -4.70
C ASN A 277 7.46 -16.74 -5.60
N ALA A 278 6.82 -16.17 -6.62
CA ALA A 278 6.13 -16.98 -7.62
C ALA A 278 7.08 -17.98 -8.30
N PHE A 279 8.33 -17.58 -8.60
CA PHE A 279 9.33 -18.50 -9.15
C PHE A 279 9.93 -19.46 -8.12
N LEU A 280 10.23 -18.98 -6.90
CA LEU A 280 10.83 -19.80 -5.84
C LEU A 280 9.97 -21.00 -5.44
N LEU A 281 8.64 -20.84 -5.51
CA LEU A 281 7.67 -21.84 -5.08
C LEU A 281 7.19 -22.75 -6.23
N GLY A 282 7.89 -22.68 -7.38
CA GLY A 282 7.70 -23.60 -8.51
C GLY A 282 6.98 -23.00 -9.72
N GLY A 283 6.51 -21.75 -9.65
CA GLY A 283 5.90 -21.06 -10.79
C GLY A 283 4.54 -21.61 -11.21
N ARG A 284 3.81 -22.26 -10.30
CA ARG A 284 2.49 -22.84 -10.55
C ARG A 284 1.45 -21.72 -10.67
N PRO A 285 0.25 -22.02 -11.22
CA PRO A 285 -0.83 -21.04 -11.28
C PRO A 285 -1.17 -20.40 -9.93
N CYS A 286 -1.23 -21.19 -8.84
CA CYS A 286 -1.49 -20.67 -7.50
C CYS A 286 -0.43 -19.68 -7.00
N ASP A 287 0.86 -19.94 -7.28
CA ASP A 287 1.96 -19.06 -6.89
C ASP A 287 1.84 -17.70 -7.59
N TRP A 288 1.52 -17.70 -8.89
CA TRP A 288 1.25 -16.47 -9.64
C TRP A 288 -0.03 -15.76 -9.21
N LEU A 289 -1.08 -16.50 -8.86
CA LEU A 289 -2.34 -15.92 -8.38
C LEU A 289 -2.13 -15.18 -7.06
N LEU A 290 -1.43 -15.79 -6.09
CA LEU A 290 -1.13 -15.14 -4.81
C LEU A 290 -0.08 -14.03 -4.98
N PHE A 291 1.16 -14.40 -5.33
CA PHE A 291 2.29 -13.48 -5.28
C PHE A 291 2.33 -12.51 -6.47
N GLY A 292 1.99 -12.99 -7.67
CA GLY A 292 1.78 -12.13 -8.83
C GLY A 292 0.58 -11.21 -8.66
N GLY A 293 -0.51 -11.70 -8.07
CA GLY A 293 -1.67 -10.89 -7.70
C GLY A 293 -1.33 -9.77 -6.72
N LEU A 294 -0.57 -10.06 -5.66
CA LEU A 294 -0.06 -9.05 -4.71
C LEU A 294 0.88 -8.04 -5.38
N SER A 295 1.71 -8.49 -6.34
CA SER A 295 2.58 -7.60 -7.13
C SER A 295 1.76 -6.61 -7.97
N LEU A 296 0.73 -7.09 -8.66
CA LEU A 296 -0.18 -6.23 -9.43
C LEU A 296 -0.95 -5.27 -8.53
N TYR A 297 -1.42 -5.77 -7.38
CA TYR A 297 -2.06 -4.94 -6.36
C TYR A 297 -1.13 -3.82 -5.87
N ALA A 298 0.15 -4.09 -5.61
CA ALA A 298 1.12 -3.09 -5.17
C ALA A 298 1.26 -1.96 -6.21
N VAL A 299 1.40 -2.31 -7.50
CA VAL A 299 1.46 -1.33 -8.60
C VAL A 299 0.17 -0.52 -8.68
N ALA A 300 -0.99 -1.19 -8.71
CA ALA A 300 -2.29 -0.55 -8.83
C ALA A 300 -2.62 0.34 -7.62
N GLY A 301 -2.29 -0.11 -6.42
CA GLY A 301 -2.46 0.62 -5.17
C GLY A 301 -1.61 1.88 -5.11
N CYS A 302 -0.32 1.78 -5.42
CA CYS A 302 0.56 2.95 -5.52
C CYS A 302 0.10 3.93 -6.61
N THR A 303 -0.35 3.42 -7.76
CA THR A 303 -0.89 4.26 -8.85
C THR A 303 -2.18 4.98 -8.41
N ALA A 304 -3.08 4.30 -7.73
CA ALA A 304 -4.30 4.90 -7.20
C ALA A 304 -4.01 5.98 -6.15
N GLN A 305 -3.00 5.76 -5.30
CA GLN A 305 -2.54 6.78 -4.35
C GLN A 305 -2.00 8.02 -5.07
N ASP A 306 -1.16 7.85 -6.08
CA ASP A 306 -0.61 8.95 -6.89
C ASP A 306 -1.73 9.72 -7.63
N LEU A 307 -2.70 9.01 -8.21
CA LEU A 307 -3.83 9.63 -8.89
C LEU A 307 -4.66 10.52 -7.97
N ARG A 308 -4.88 10.08 -6.71
CA ARG A 308 -5.62 10.89 -5.73
C ARG A 308 -4.92 12.19 -5.40
N ILE A 309 -3.59 12.17 -5.26
CA ILE A 309 -2.79 13.39 -5.07
C ILE A 309 -2.87 14.29 -6.30
N SER A 310 -2.72 13.72 -7.50
CA SER A 310 -2.79 14.50 -8.74
C SER A 310 -4.16 15.17 -8.96
N ARG A 311 -5.24 14.57 -8.45
CA ARG A 311 -6.61 15.10 -8.54
C ARG A 311 -6.99 16.01 -7.38
N GLN A 312 -6.07 16.23 -6.43
CA GLN A 312 -6.32 17.01 -5.22
C GLN A 312 -7.53 16.48 -4.42
N GLU A 313 -7.86 15.19 -4.57
CA GLU A 313 -8.99 14.52 -3.88
C GLU A 313 -8.72 14.31 -2.37
N GLY A 314 -7.59 14.82 -1.90
CA GLY A 314 -7.25 14.90 -0.49
C GLY A 314 -6.26 13.85 0.00
N SER A 315 -5.81 14.10 1.23
CA SER A 315 -4.83 13.37 2.04
C SER A 315 -4.60 11.90 1.68
N VAL A 316 -3.36 11.61 1.26
CA VAL A 316 -2.80 10.26 1.33
C VAL A 316 -2.18 10.08 2.70
N GLY A 317 -2.54 8.99 3.39
CA GLY A 317 -2.12 8.76 4.78
C GLY A 317 -3.10 9.32 5.81
N THR A 318 -3.01 8.82 7.04
CA THR A 318 -4.03 9.00 8.08
C THR A 318 -4.00 10.34 8.80
N VAL A 319 -3.02 11.20 8.48
CA VAL A 319 -2.65 12.37 9.29
C VAL A 319 -2.93 13.69 8.59
N PHE A 320 -2.81 13.76 7.26
CA PHE A 320 -2.93 15.04 6.55
C PHE A 320 -4.39 15.38 6.27
N GLN A 321 -4.71 16.65 6.13
CA GLN A 321 -6.04 17.13 5.74
C GLN A 321 -5.99 17.64 4.30
N ALA A 322 -7.05 17.41 3.54
CA ALA A 322 -7.21 18.01 2.22
C ALA A 322 -7.50 19.51 2.40
N ASN A 323 -6.86 20.39 1.64
CA ASN A 323 -7.04 21.85 1.67
C ASN A 323 -6.41 22.60 2.86
N THR A 324 -5.35 22.05 3.46
CA THR A 324 -4.55 22.72 4.49
C THR A 324 -3.16 23.12 3.98
N VAL A 325 -2.37 23.77 4.86
CA VAL A 325 -0.97 24.17 4.69
C VAL A 325 -0.06 23.05 4.13
N ASP A 326 -0.47 21.79 4.21
CA ASP A 326 0.32 20.62 3.83
C ASP A 326 0.32 20.32 2.31
N GLN A 327 -0.51 20.99 1.50
CA GLN A 327 -0.63 20.69 0.06
C GLN A 327 0.62 21.07 -0.75
N GLU A 328 1.19 22.24 -0.50
CA GLU A 328 2.41 22.74 -1.15
C GLU A 328 3.65 21.83 -0.89
N PRO A 329 3.94 21.44 0.37
CA PRO A 329 4.98 20.46 0.67
C PRO A 329 4.77 19.11 -0.03
N LEU A 330 3.52 18.64 -0.10
CA LEU A 330 3.21 17.37 -0.75
C LEU A 330 3.43 17.42 -2.26
N GLN A 331 3.01 18.50 -2.91
CA GLN A 331 3.26 18.69 -4.34
C GLN A 331 4.76 18.76 -4.64
N SER A 332 5.50 19.52 -3.83
CA SER A 332 6.97 19.61 -3.93
C SER A 332 7.64 18.23 -3.80
N PHE A 333 7.17 17.40 -2.86
CA PHE A 333 7.63 16.02 -2.71
C PHE A 333 7.37 15.18 -3.97
N PHE A 334 6.19 15.31 -4.58
CA PHE A 334 5.85 14.56 -5.81
C PHE A 334 6.65 15.04 -7.03
N GLU A 335 6.94 16.33 -7.14
CA GLU A 335 7.76 16.88 -8.21
C GLU A 335 9.21 16.40 -8.12
N ALA A 336 9.73 16.29 -6.90
CA ALA A 336 11.10 15.88 -6.62
C ALA A 336 11.34 14.36 -6.71
N THR A 337 10.32 13.52 -6.49
CA THR A 337 10.44 12.06 -6.43
C THR A 337 9.85 11.37 -7.66
N SER A 338 9.99 10.05 -7.78
CA SER A 338 9.38 9.26 -8.87
C SER A 338 8.64 8.04 -8.34
N PHE A 339 7.63 7.60 -9.11
CA PHE A 339 7.01 6.28 -8.93
C PHE A 339 8.00 5.16 -9.26
N VAL A 340 8.62 5.22 -10.45
CA VAL A 340 9.59 4.21 -10.91
C VAL A 340 10.90 4.37 -10.14
N PRO A 341 11.43 3.30 -9.51
CA PRO A 341 12.70 3.34 -8.80
C PRO A 341 13.84 3.94 -9.64
N PHE A 342 14.65 4.79 -9.01
CA PHE A 342 15.80 5.51 -9.59
C PHE A 342 15.49 6.50 -10.72
N LEU A 343 14.26 6.55 -11.24
CA LEU A 343 13.93 7.44 -12.35
C LEU A 343 14.14 8.92 -12.01
N ALA A 344 13.86 9.35 -10.77
CA ALA A 344 14.13 10.73 -10.34
C ALA A 344 15.64 11.06 -10.33
N ILE A 345 16.49 10.08 -10.08
CA ILE A 345 17.95 10.23 -10.12
C ILE A 345 18.42 10.30 -11.58
N PHE A 346 17.90 9.43 -12.44
CA PHE A 346 18.20 9.46 -13.88
C PHE A 346 17.70 10.74 -14.57
N ASP A 347 16.58 11.30 -14.12
CA ASP A 347 16.05 12.59 -14.59
C ASP A 347 16.85 13.80 -14.06
N GLY A 348 17.84 13.58 -13.18
CA GLY A 348 18.62 14.65 -12.55
C GLY A 348 17.86 15.44 -11.47
N ARG A 349 16.64 15.03 -11.10
CA ARG A 349 15.86 15.63 -10.01
C ARG A 349 16.41 15.29 -8.64
N GLN A 350 17.14 14.19 -8.53
CA GLN A 350 17.77 13.70 -7.30
C GLN A 350 19.25 13.33 -7.56
N ASN A 351 20.08 13.47 -6.53
CA ASN A 351 21.50 13.12 -6.61
C ASN A 351 21.75 11.74 -5.97
N LEU A 352 22.54 10.89 -6.64
CA LEU A 352 22.87 9.55 -6.13
C LEU A 352 23.76 9.61 -4.88
N ALA A 353 24.72 10.55 -4.81
CA ALA A 353 25.58 10.72 -3.65
C ALA A 353 24.79 11.15 -2.41
N ASP A 354 23.82 12.05 -2.55
CA ASP A 354 22.90 12.42 -1.46
C ASP A 354 22.06 11.22 -1.02
N THR A 355 21.57 10.42 -1.98
CA THR A 355 20.81 9.19 -1.70
C THR A 355 21.63 8.20 -0.89
N VAL A 356 22.89 7.95 -1.27
CA VAL A 356 23.82 7.05 -0.55
C VAL A 356 24.13 7.60 0.84
N ARG A 357 24.38 8.91 0.98
CA ARG A 357 24.70 9.55 2.26
C ARG A 357 23.53 9.47 3.25
N GLU A 358 22.31 9.65 2.77
CA GLU A 358 21.11 9.70 3.60
C GLU A 358 20.42 8.35 3.78
N THR A 359 20.90 7.31 3.09
CA THR A 359 20.39 5.95 3.28
C THR A 359 20.65 5.52 4.73
N PRO A 360 19.62 5.02 5.45
CA PRO A 360 19.79 4.59 6.83
C PRO A 360 20.53 3.24 6.87
N TRP A 361 21.85 3.24 6.66
CA TRP A 361 22.67 2.03 6.48
C TRP A 361 22.56 1.03 7.65
N LEU A 362 22.39 1.52 8.88
CA LEU A 362 22.13 0.64 10.02
C LEU A 362 20.79 -0.09 9.89
N ALA A 363 19.73 0.62 9.49
CA ALA A 363 18.43 0.01 9.24
C ALA A 363 18.51 -0.96 8.06
N VAL A 364 19.29 -0.65 7.01
CA VAL A 364 19.55 -1.56 5.88
C VAL A 364 20.24 -2.83 6.35
N ALA A 365 21.32 -2.73 7.13
CA ALA A 365 22.04 -3.89 7.65
C ALA A 365 21.15 -4.80 8.50
N ILE A 366 20.40 -4.23 9.46
CA ILE A 366 19.46 -4.98 10.31
C ILE A 366 18.36 -5.61 9.45
N SER A 367 17.80 -4.85 8.51
CA SER A 367 16.73 -5.30 7.62
C SER A 367 17.19 -6.38 6.64
N SER A 368 18.46 -6.42 6.25
CA SER A 368 19.03 -7.49 5.44
C SER A 368 19.07 -8.82 6.18
N VAL A 369 19.50 -8.81 7.44
CA VAL A 369 19.48 -10.01 8.29
C VAL A 369 18.04 -10.47 8.52
N LEU A 370 17.14 -9.56 8.90
CA LEU A 370 15.73 -9.89 9.11
C LEU A 370 15.05 -10.35 7.83
N GLY A 371 15.32 -9.69 6.70
CA GLY A 371 14.75 -10.04 5.41
C GLY A 371 15.18 -11.43 4.93
N PHE A 372 16.44 -11.81 5.18
CA PHE A 372 16.92 -13.17 4.95
C PHE A 372 16.18 -14.19 5.81
N VAL A 373 16.12 -13.97 7.13
CA VAL A 373 15.46 -14.88 8.08
C VAL A 373 13.97 -15.04 7.76
N ILE A 374 13.27 -13.94 7.47
CA ILE A 374 11.85 -13.98 7.10
C ILE A 374 11.65 -14.79 5.83
N GLU A 375 12.45 -14.54 4.80
CA GLU A 375 12.31 -15.23 3.51
C GLU A 375 12.62 -16.73 3.64
N GLU A 376 13.69 -17.09 4.33
CA GLU A 376 14.06 -18.48 4.61
C GLU A 376 12.93 -19.23 5.35
N ASN A 377 12.42 -18.64 6.44
CA ASN A 377 11.35 -19.27 7.23
C ASN A 377 10.03 -19.35 6.45
N MET A 378 9.70 -18.33 5.65
CA MET A 378 8.50 -18.34 4.84
C MET A 378 8.56 -19.42 3.76
N VAL A 379 9.66 -19.50 3.01
CA VAL A 379 9.84 -20.51 1.97
C VAL A 379 9.82 -21.91 2.59
N ALA A 380 10.53 -22.13 3.69
CA ALA A 380 10.52 -23.42 4.40
C ALA A 380 9.12 -23.80 4.90
N PHE A 381 8.39 -22.84 5.48
CA PHE A 381 7.01 -23.03 5.94
C PHE A 381 6.10 -23.43 4.77
N LEU A 382 6.13 -22.69 3.65
CA LEU A 382 5.28 -22.97 2.50
C LEU A 382 5.61 -24.32 1.85
N GLN A 383 6.89 -24.69 1.80
CA GLN A 383 7.32 -26.00 1.31
C GLN A 383 6.87 -27.14 2.21
N SER A 384 6.82 -26.94 3.54
CA SER A 384 6.34 -27.99 4.45
C SER A 384 4.85 -28.34 4.28
N TYR A 385 4.05 -27.45 3.68
CA TYR A 385 2.64 -27.71 3.33
C TYR A 385 2.47 -28.35 1.94
N SER A 386 3.56 -28.52 1.19
CA SER A 386 3.56 -29.20 -0.11
C SER A 386 3.86 -30.71 -0.01
N TYR A 387 4.09 -31.22 1.21
CA TYR A 387 4.22 -32.64 1.55
C TYR A 387 3.00 -33.10 2.35
#